data_AF-A0A2S2NPX4-F1
#
_entry.id   AF-A0A2S2NPX4-F1
#
_cell.length_a   1.000
_cell.length_b   1.000
_cell.length_c   1.000
_cell.angle_alpha   90.00
_cell.angle_beta   90.00
_cell.angle_gamma   90.00
#
_symmetry.space_group_name_H-M   'P 1'
#
loop_
_entity.id
_entity.type
_entity.pdbx_description
1 polymer ?
#
loop_
_entity_poly.entity_id
_entity_poly.type
_entity_poly.pdbx_seq_one_letter_code
_entity_poly.pdbx_strand_id
1 'polypeptide(L)'
;KIDINKIDKINHQWQNLTNIKWIEQTNTTQFWKEVSEYTDASGLNPFFNVSSVALQILILPWSNAEVERLFSQMNLVKTKLRNRMGPKLLNSILTIRAGLKREGMCCSKYELQKDVLNS
;
A
#
# COMPACT_ATOMS: atom_id res chain seq x y z
N LYS A 1 -9.05 6.70 24.55
CA LYS A 1 -10.01 5.86 25.31
C LYS A 1 -10.53 4.81 24.33
N ILE A 2 -10.27 3.53 24.57
CA ILE A 2 -10.71 2.46 23.67
C ILE A 2 -12.23 2.35 23.79
N ASP A 3 -12.93 2.43 22.66
CA ASP A 3 -14.39 2.44 22.62
C ASP A 3 -14.92 1.00 22.63
N ILE A 4 -15.33 0.52 23.81
CA ILE A 4 -15.72 -0.88 24.06
C ILE A 4 -16.85 -1.30 23.12
N ASN A 5 -17.82 -0.41 22.88
CA ASN A 5 -18.93 -0.65 21.96
C ASN A 5 -18.48 -0.95 20.52
N LYS A 6 -17.34 -0.39 20.10
CA LYS A 6 -16.79 -0.64 18.76
C LYS A 6 -16.12 -2.01 18.68
N ILE A 7 -15.45 -2.43 19.74
CA ILE A 7 -14.85 -3.77 19.85
C ILE A 7 -15.94 -4.83 19.83
N ASP A 8 -17.01 -4.65 20.60
CA ASP A 8 -18.12 -5.61 20.64
C ASP A 8 -18.80 -5.75 19.27
N LYS A 9 -18.97 -4.65 18.54
CA LYS A 9 -19.47 -4.68 17.16
C LYS A 9 -18.56 -5.48 16.23
N ILE A 10 -17.24 -5.27 16.31
CA ILE A 10 -16.27 -6.02 15.50
C ILE A 10 -16.29 -7.51 15.86
N ASN A 11 -16.36 -7.86 17.14
CA ASN A 11 -16.44 -9.24 17.60
C ASN A 11 -17.72 -9.93 17.08
N HIS A 12 -18.86 -9.26 17.13
CA HIS A 12 -20.10 -9.78 16.55
C HIS A 12 -19.98 -10.01 15.04
N GLN A 13 -19.40 -9.05 14.31
CA GLN A 13 -19.16 -9.20 12.88
C GLN A 13 -18.23 -10.39 12.58
N TRP A 14 -17.17 -10.56 13.37
CA TRP A 14 -16.24 -11.68 13.25
C TRP A 14 -16.92 -13.04 13.45
N GLN A 15 -17.75 -13.17 14.49
CA GLN A 15 -18.48 -14.41 14.74
C GLN A 15 -19.47 -14.73 13.61
N ASN A 16 -20.11 -13.70 13.04
CA ASN A 16 -21.05 -13.89 11.93
C ASN A 16 -20.36 -14.19 10.60
N LEU A 17 -19.07 -13.90 10.47
CA LEU A 17 -18.28 -14.12 9.25
C LEU A 17 -18.25 -15.62 8.88
N THR A 18 -18.20 -16.50 9.88
CA THR A 18 -18.15 -17.96 9.68
C THR A 18 -19.47 -18.55 9.20
N ASN A 19 -20.57 -17.80 9.34
CA ASN A 19 -21.90 -18.22 8.87
C ASN A 19 -22.04 -18.09 7.34
N ILE A 20 -21.11 -17.40 6.68
CA ILE A 20 -21.12 -17.18 5.24
C ILE A 20 -20.05 -18.07 4.59
N LYS A 21 -20.41 -18.68 3.46
CA LYS A 21 -19.48 -19.42 2.63
C LYS A 21 -18.78 -18.46 1.67
N TRP A 22 -17.51 -18.21 1.93
CA TRP A 22 -16.65 -17.37 1.11
C TRP A 22 -16.04 -18.15 -0.05
N ILE A 23 -15.87 -17.47 -1.17
CA ILE A 23 -15.32 -18.03 -2.40
C ILE A 23 -13.79 -18.12 -2.27
N GLU A 24 -13.17 -17.05 -1.78
CA GLU A 24 -11.72 -16.93 -1.65
C GLU A 24 -11.24 -17.48 -0.31
N GLN A 25 -10.62 -18.66 -0.31
CA GLN A 25 -10.13 -19.32 0.92
C GLN A 25 -8.60 -19.46 0.96
N THR A 26 -7.93 -19.15 -0.15
CA THR A 26 -6.51 -19.41 -0.34
C THR A 26 -5.65 -18.16 -0.13
N ASN A 27 -6.17 -16.98 -0.45
CA ASN A 27 -5.42 -15.73 -0.37
C ASN A 27 -6.08 -14.76 0.63
N THR A 28 -5.36 -14.45 1.71
CA THR A 28 -5.83 -13.56 2.77
C THR A 28 -6.22 -12.17 2.27
N THR A 29 -5.45 -11.57 1.36
CA THR A 29 -5.76 -10.24 0.80
C THR A 29 -7.00 -10.27 -0.06
N GLN A 30 -7.12 -11.30 -0.90
CA GLN A 30 -8.26 -11.50 -1.79
C GLN A 30 -9.54 -11.80 -0.98
N PHE A 31 -9.42 -12.61 0.08
CA PHE A 31 -10.50 -12.89 1.02
C PHE A 31 -11.01 -11.62 1.70
N TRP A 32 -10.12 -10.81 2.29
CA TRP A 32 -10.55 -9.58 2.97
C TRP A 32 -11.08 -8.53 1.99
N LYS A 33 -10.65 -8.57 0.73
CA LYS A 33 -11.27 -7.80 -0.35
C LYS A 33 -12.70 -8.27 -0.62
N GLU A 34 -12.93 -9.57 -0.78
CA GLU A 34 -14.27 -10.15 -0.95
C GLU A 34 -15.20 -9.77 0.22
N VAL A 35 -14.72 -9.92 1.47
CA VAL A 35 -15.48 -9.53 2.67
C VAL A 35 -15.79 -8.03 2.69
N SER A 36 -14.87 -7.18 2.19
CA SER A 36 -15.11 -5.74 2.12
C SER A 36 -16.10 -5.32 1.03
N GLU A 37 -16.22 -6.11 -0.04
CA GLU A 37 -17.13 -5.88 -1.16
C GLU A 37 -18.49 -6.58 -0.96
N TYR A 38 -18.59 -7.47 0.03
CA TYR A 38 -19.83 -8.17 0.38
C TYR A 38 -20.94 -7.19 0.76
N THR A 39 -22.12 -7.38 0.18
CA THR A 39 -23.32 -6.59 0.43
C THR A 39 -24.48 -7.51 0.80
N ASP A 40 -25.24 -7.12 1.81
CA ASP A 40 -26.45 -7.83 2.20
C ASP A 40 -27.64 -7.47 1.30
N ALA A 41 -28.83 -8.03 1.59
CA ALA A 41 -30.06 -7.70 0.88
C ALA A 41 -30.46 -6.21 0.97
N SER A 42 -29.87 -5.46 1.91
CA SER A 42 -30.06 -4.02 2.10
C SER A 42 -29.06 -3.18 1.30
N GLY A 43 -28.10 -3.81 0.62
CA GLY A 43 -27.01 -3.14 -0.10
C GLY A 43 -25.93 -2.57 0.81
N LEU A 44 -25.91 -2.93 2.10
CA LEU A 44 -24.90 -2.50 3.07
C LEU A 44 -23.94 -3.64 3.37
N ASN A 45 -22.70 -3.31 3.74
CA ASN A 45 -21.75 -4.32 4.18
C ASN A 45 -21.85 -4.54 5.70
N PRO A 46 -22.43 -5.67 6.17
CA PRO A 46 -22.52 -5.99 7.59
C PRO A 46 -21.16 -6.23 8.26
N PHE A 47 -20.09 -6.49 7.49
CA PHE A 47 -18.72 -6.75 7.95
C PHE A 47 -17.75 -5.58 7.72
N PHE A 48 -18.26 -4.38 7.47
CA PHE A 48 -17.42 -3.22 7.17
C PHE A 48 -16.35 -2.92 8.24
N ASN A 49 -16.70 -3.01 9.53
CA ASN A 49 -15.74 -2.67 10.59
C ASN A 49 -14.63 -3.70 10.69
N VAL A 50 -14.98 -4.99 10.67
CA VAL A 50 -14.00 -6.08 10.76
C VAL A 50 -13.10 -6.14 9.53
N SER A 51 -13.66 -5.98 8.32
CA SER A 51 -12.88 -5.94 7.08
C SER A 51 -11.95 -4.74 7.02
N SER A 52 -12.42 -3.55 7.42
CA SER A 52 -11.57 -2.36 7.49
C SER A 52 -10.38 -2.55 8.42
N VAL A 53 -10.59 -3.16 9.59
CA VAL A 53 -9.50 -3.41 10.55
C VAL A 53 -8.53 -4.44 10.00
N ALA A 54 -9.03 -5.53 9.43
CA ALA A 54 -8.18 -6.57 8.84
C ALA A 54 -7.33 -6.03 7.68
N LEU A 55 -7.92 -5.24 6.78
CA LEU A 55 -7.20 -4.60 5.67
C LEU A 55 -6.12 -3.64 6.18
N GLN A 56 -6.41 -2.84 7.21
CA GLN A 56 -5.41 -1.97 7.83
C GLN A 56 -4.24 -2.77 8.37
N ILE A 57 -4.51 -3.86 9.10
CA ILE A 57 -3.47 -4.76 9.63
C ILE A 57 -2.62 -5.36 8.50
N LEU A 58 -3.23 -5.77 7.39
CA LEU A 58 -2.52 -6.32 6.23
C LEU A 58 -1.63 -5.28 5.51
N ILE A 59 -2.05 -4.01 5.50
CA ILE A 59 -1.31 -2.91 4.87
C ILE A 59 -0.11 -2.47 5.73
N LEU A 60 -0.16 -2.66 7.05
CA LEU A 60 0.90 -2.21 7.97
C LEU A 60 2.29 -2.79 7.64
N PRO A 61 2.49 -4.12 7.50
CA PRO A 61 3.78 -4.69 7.13
C PRO A 61 4.27 -4.19 5.78
N TRP A 62 3.36 -4.05 4.82
CA TRP A 62 3.68 -3.63 3.45
C TRP A 62 4.13 -2.17 3.39
N SER A 63 3.42 -1.30 4.10
CA SER A 63 3.79 0.12 4.22
C SER A 63 5.13 0.29 4.90
N ASN A 64 5.40 -0.47 5.97
CA ASN A 64 6.71 -0.43 6.65
C ASN A 64 7.84 -0.92 5.74
N ALA A 65 7.65 -2.06 5.06
CA ALA A 65 8.66 -2.63 4.17
C ALA A 65 8.98 -1.71 2.97
N GLU A 66 7.98 -1.08 2.36
CA GLU A 66 8.20 -0.14 1.26
C GLU A 66 8.90 1.15 1.72
N VAL A 67 8.60 1.62 2.93
CA VAL A 67 9.31 2.75 3.55
C VAL A 67 10.78 2.39 3.82
N GLU A 68 11.07 1.25 4.43
CA GLU A 68 12.43 0.76 4.66
C GLU A 68 13.20 0.58 3.33
N ARG A 69 12.53 0.06 2.30
CA ARG A 69 13.09 -0.06 0.95
C ARG A 69 13.42 1.31 0.36
N LEU A 70 12.56 2.31 0.49
CA LEU A 70 12.81 3.67 0.04
C LEU A 70 14.01 4.28 0.78
N PHE A 71 14.10 4.10 2.09
CA PHE A 71 15.25 4.55 2.89
C PHE A 71 16.56 3.86 2.48
N SER A 72 16.53 2.56 2.18
CA SER A 72 17.67 1.82 1.66
C SER A 72 18.13 2.37 0.30
N GLN A 73 17.19 2.61 -0.64
CA GLN A 73 17.51 3.27 -1.91
C GLN A 73 18.08 4.68 -1.70
N MET A 74 17.53 5.44 -0.76
CA MET A 74 18.06 6.76 -0.40
C MET A 74 19.49 6.66 0.13
N ASN A 75 19.79 5.68 0.98
CA ASN A 75 21.14 5.45 1.51
C ASN A 75 22.14 5.03 0.43
N LEU A 76 21.73 4.23 -0.57
CA LEU A 76 22.55 3.90 -1.74
C LEU A 76 22.85 5.14 -2.60
N VAL A 77 21.86 6.00 -2.82
CA VAL A 77 22.02 7.27 -3.57
C VAL A 77 22.88 8.28 -2.80
N LYS A 78 22.81 8.26 -1.47
CA LYS A 78 23.63 9.07 -0.55
C LYS A 78 25.01 8.46 -0.22
N THR A 79 25.52 7.51 -1.00
CA THR A 79 26.85 6.90 -0.79
C THR A 79 27.92 7.95 -0.45
N LYS A 80 28.89 7.59 0.42
CA LYS A 80 29.88 8.50 1.07
C LYS A 80 30.59 9.51 0.14
N LEU A 81 30.59 9.30 -1.18
CA LEU A 81 31.15 10.19 -2.20
C LEU A 81 30.22 11.36 -2.62
N ARG A 82 28.90 11.32 -2.32
CA ARG A 82 27.91 12.36 -2.65
C ARG A 82 27.22 12.95 -1.41
N ASN A 83 27.97 13.21 -0.32
CA ASN A 83 27.43 13.77 0.93
C ASN A 83 26.96 15.24 0.83
N ARG A 84 27.07 15.86 -0.36
CA ARG A 84 26.70 17.27 -0.62
C ARG A 84 25.53 17.42 -1.59
N MET A 85 24.71 16.39 -1.74
CA MET A 85 23.51 16.45 -2.58
C MET A 85 22.36 17.12 -1.82
N GLY A 86 21.86 18.23 -2.37
CA GLY A 86 20.69 18.92 -1.80
C GLY A 86 19.41 18.07 -1.86
N PRO A 87 18.47 18.28 -0.93
CA PRO A 87 17.25 17.46 -0.80
C PRO A 87 16.36 17.51 -2.05
N LYS A 88 16.35 18.63 -2.79
CA LYS A 88 15.61 18.77 -4.06
C LYS A 88 16.11 17.82 -5.15
N LEU A 89 17.44 17.71 -5.30
CA LEU A 89 18.05 16.83 -6.29
C LEU A 89 17.86 15.36 -5.91
N LEU A 90 17.97 15.05 -4.61
CA LEU A 90 17.69 13.71 -4.09
C LEU A 90 16.24 13.28 -4.36
N ASN A 91 15.28 14.15 -4.06
CA ASN A 91 13.86 13.87 -4.31
C ASN A 91 13.61 13.65 -5.81
N SER A 92 14.17 14.51 -6.67
CA SER A 92 14.04 14.38 -8.13
C SER A 92 14.58 13.04 -8.64
N ILE A 93 15.76 12.60 -8.17
CA ILE A 93 16.34 11.31 -8.54
C ILE A 93 15.48 10.15 -8.06
N LEU A 94 14.96 10.21 -6.83
CA LEU A 94 14.06 9.19 -6.28
C LEU A 94 12.76 9.11 -7.07
N THR A 95 12.15 10.24 -7.43
CA THR A 95 10.94 10.31 -8.25
C THR A 95 11.16 9.72 -9.64
N ILE A 96 12.25 10.08 -10.32
CA ILE A 96 12.59 9.53 -11.64
C ILE A 96 12.79 8.01 -11.56
N ARG A 97 13.56 7.54 -10.57
CA ARG A 97 13.83 6.10 -10.39
C ARG A 97 12.56 5.32 -10.06
N ALA A 98 11.67 5.88 -9.25
CA ALA A 98 10.37 5.27 -8.94
C ALA A 98 9.45 5.22 -10.18
N GLY A 99 9.40 6.30 -10.96
CA GLY A 99 8.64 6.37 -12.21
C GLY A 99 9.13 5.35 -13.24
N LEU A 100 10.44 5.32 -13.51
CA LEU A 100 11.04 4.36 -14.44
C LEU A 100 10.80 2.90 -14.04
N LYS A 101 10.85 2.61 -12.73
CA LYS A 101 10.57 1.27 -12.21
C LYS A 101 9.11 0.85 -12.38
N ARG A 102 8.15 1.79 -12.30
CA ARG A 102 6.73 1.51 -12.55
C ARG A 102 6.48 1.12 -14.01
N GLU A 103 7.18 1.78 -14.93
CA GLU A 103 7.13 1.50 -16.37
C GLU A 103 7.98 0.29 -16.78
N GLY A 104 8.67 -0.38 -15.85
CA GLY A 104 9.58 -1.49 -16.17
C GLY A 104 10.80 -1.09 -17.02
N MET A 105 11.12 0.20 -17.07
CA MET A 105 12.13 0.77 -17.97
C MET A 105 13.43 1.07 -17.20
N CYS A 106 14.58 0.79 -17.84
CA CYS A 106 15.88 1.19 -17.30
C CYS A 106 16.22 2.61 -17.75
N CYS A 107 16.90 3.39 -16.91
CA CYS A 107 17.34 4.76 -17.22
C CYS A 107 18.22 4.86 -18.47
N SER A 108 18.87 3.77 -18.88
CA SER A 108 19.65 3.70 -20.12
C SER A 108 18.81 3.53 -21.39
N LYS A 109 17.52 3.20 -21.29
CA LYS A 109 16.58 3.01 -22.42
C LYS A 109 15.53 4.12 -22.50
N TYR A 110 15.53 5.05 -21.55
CA TYR A 110 14.52 6.11 -21.49
C TYR A 110 14.96 7.30 -22.34
N GLU A 111 14.23 7.56 -23.43
CA GLU A 111 14.38 8.78 -24.22
C GLU A 111 13.63 9.94 -23.56
N LEU A 112 14.36 11.00 -23.25
CA LEU A 112 13.77 12.24 -22.74
C LEU A 112 12.96 12.90 -23.86
N GLN A 113 11.74 13.33 -23.55
CA GLN A 113 10.95 14.11 -24.49
C GLN A 113 11.70 15.41 -24.84
N LYS A 114 11.74 15.75 -26.13
CA LYS A 114 12.53 16.87 -26.67
C LYS A 114 12.16 18.22 -26.04
N ASP A 115 10.93 18.35 -25.55
CA ASP A 115 10.43 19.56 -24.90
C ASP A 115 11.14 19.87 -23.58
N VAL A 116 11.70 18.85 -22.90
CA VAL A 116 12.44 19.02 -21.64
C VAL A 116 13.91 19.39 -21.88
N LEU A 117 14.40 19.25 -23.12
CA LEU A 117 15.78 19.59 -23.49
C LEU A 117 15.94 21.05 -23.94
N ASN A 118 14.82 21.77 -24.13
CA ASN A 118 14.77 23.15 -24.62
C ASN A 118 14.29 24.14 -23.54
N SER A 119 14.87 24.06 -22.33
CA SER A 119 14.62 25.00 -21.22
C SER A 119 15.89 25.73 -20.82
#